data_AF-A0A7L5FZU4-F1
#
_entry.id   AF-A0A7L5FZU4-F1
#
_cell.length_a   1.000
_cell.length_b   1.000
_cell.length_c   1.000
_cell.angle_alpha   90.00
_cell.angle_beta   90.00
_cell.angle_gamma   90.00
#
_symmetry.space_group_name_H-M   'P 1'
#
loop_
_entity.id
_entity.type
_entity.pdbx_description
1 polymer ?
#
loop_
_entity_poly.entity_id
_entity_poly.type
_entity_poly.pdbx_seq_one_letter_code
_entity_poly.pdbx_strand_id
1 'polypeptide(L)'
;MTIWIILRSLQLQLPLVLGVLCFLSTSFAVAQQNESLVGLWTLEKVAYKKLKINPTSTQENLVDLFKAALYNTLNNKQQLVVEELDLINAKAGELAHLLYQSTIDFQVNRAFYNRSKLLERPTSGEYLLDGKKLFMEWETADKYTYKILKINASELVLKDVDLKVIYYYKTKAD
;
A
#
# COMPACT_ATOMS: atom_id res chain seq x y z
N MET A 1 -18.07 -58.43 -21.39
CA MET A 1 -18.86 -57.52 -20.52
C MET A 1 -17.98 -56.70 -19.55
N THR A 2 -16.66 -56.87 -19.55
CA THR A 2 -15.71 -56.19 -18.64
C THR A 2 -15.15 -54.87 -19.20
N ILE A 3 -15.04 -54.74 -20.53
CA ILE A 3 -14.48 -53.56 -21.20
C ILE A 3 -15.36 -52.31 -21.03
N TRP A 4 -16.69 -52.50 -20.97
CA TRP A 4 -17.65 -51.39 -20.86
C TRP A 4 -17.66 -50.71 -19.48
N ILE A 5 -17.29 -51.46 -18.43
CA ILE A 5 -17.22 -50.96 -17.05
C ILE A 5 -15.96 -50.09 -16.87
N ILE A 6 -14.84 -50.49 -17.46
CA ILE A 6 -13.56 -49.75 -17.42
C ILE A 6 -13.67 -48.42 -18.18
N LEU A 7 -14.41 -48.40 -19.30
CA LEU A 7 -14.63 -47.17 -20.07
C LEU A 7 -15.49 -46.13 -19.32
N ARG A 8 -16.49 -46.59 -18.54
CA ARG A 8 -17.33 -45.70 -17.71
C ARG A 8 -16.57 -45.12 -16.51
N SER A 9 -15.68 -45.88 -15.87
CA SER A 9 -14.86 -45.36 -14.76
C SER A 9 -13.87 -44.29 -15.21
N LEU A 10 -13.35 -44.39 -16.45
CA LEU A 10 -12.41 -43.41 -17.00
C LEU A 10 -13.10 -42.06 -17.34
N GLN A 11 -14.34 -42.10 -17.82
CA GLN A 11 -15.12 -40.90 -18.15
C GLN A 11 -15.58 -40.12 -16.90
N LEU A 12 -15.75 -40.79 -15.75
CA LEU A 12 -16.12 -40.12 -14.49
C LEU A 12 -14.95 -39.43 -13.77
N GLN A 13 -13.70 -39.78 -14.08
CA GLN A 13 -12.52 -39.19 -13.42
C GLN A 13 -11.98 -37.95 -14.13
N LEU A 14 -12.25 -37.79 -15.43
CA LEU A 14 -11.82 -36.64 -16.22
C LEU A 14 -12.31 -35.27 -15.69
N PRO A 15 -13.61 -35.08 -15.33
CA PRO A 15 -14.08 -33.79 -14.82
C PRO A 15 -13.59 -33.50 -13.40
N LEU A 16 -13.27 -34.54 -12.62
CA LEU A 16 -12.79 -34.41 -11.24
C LEU A 16 -11.33 -33.94 -11.19
N VAL A 17 -10.49 -34.42 -12.12
CA VAL A 17 -9.11 -33.96 -12.30
C VAL A 17 -9.07 -32.52 -12.87
N LEU A 18 -9.95 -32.18 -13.81
CA LEU A 18 -10.04 -30.82 -14.37
C LEU A 18 -10.50 -29.78 -13.33
N GLY A 19 -11.44 -30.14 -12.45
CA GLY A 19 -11.93 -29.27 -11.37
C GLY A 19 -10.86 -28.94 -10.33
N VAL A 20 -10.04 -29.92 -9.94
CA VAL A 20 -8.95 -29.73 -8.97
C VAL A 20 -7.82 -28.84 -9.53
N LEU A 21 -7.51 -28.97 -10.83
CA LEU A 21 -6.53 -28.11 -11.51
C LEU A 21 -6.97 -26.63 -11.57
N CYS A 22 -8.25 -26.36 -11.78
CA CYS A 22 -8.78 -24.99 -11.75
C CYS A 22 -8.72 -24.37 -10.35
N PHE A 23 -9.02 -25.14 -9.29
CA PHE A 23 -8.96 -24.65 -7.91
C PHE A 23 -7.53 -24.36 -7.40
N LEU A 24 -6.54 -25.12 -7.87
CA LEU A 24 -5.15 -24.85 -7.53
C LEU A 24 -4.65 -23.54 -8.16
N SER A 25 -5.06 -23.23 -9.40
CA SER A 25 -4.58 -22.05 -10.13
C SER A 25 -4.95 -20.69 -9.50
N THR A 26 -6.10 -20.60 -8.81
CA THR A 26 -6.54 -19.35 -8.18
C THR A 26 -5.81 -19.04 -6.88
N SER A 27 -5.27 -20.07 -6.22
CA SER A 27 -4.55 -19.93 -4.95
C SER A 27 -3.15 -19.34 -5.16
N PHE A 28 -2.49 -19.64 -6.30
CA PHE A 28 -1.17 -19.10 -6.64
C PHE A 28 -1.19 -17.60 -6.95
N ALA A 29 -2.26 -17.09 -7.58
CA ALA A 29 -2.35 -15.69 -7.96
C ALA A 29 -2.38 -14.74 -6.74
N VAL A 30 -3.03 -15.15 -5.65
CA VAL A 30 -3.09 -14.36 -4.40
C VAL A 30 -1.77 -14.42 -3.64
N ALA A 31 -1.10 -15.59 -3.62
CA ALA A 31 0.20 -15.76 -2.98
C ALA A 31 1.31 -14.93 -3.68
N GLN A 32 1.33 -14.92 -5.01
CA GLN A 32 2.33 -14.19 -5.80
C GLN A 32 2.26 -12.67 -5.58
N GLN A 33 1.07 -12.12 -5.31
CA GLN A 33 0.92 -10.69 -5.05
C GLN A 33 1.44 -10.30 -3.64
N ASN A 34 1.30 -11.18 -2.65
CA ASN A 34 1.86 -10.97 -1.30
C ASN A 34 3.40 -10.98 -1.31
N GLU A 35 4.02 -11.92 -2.03
CA GLU A 35 5.49 -11.96 -2.15
C GLU A 35 6.06 -10.72 -2.82
N SER A 36 5.33 -10.13 -3.77
CA SER A 36 5.80 -8.93 -4.48
C SER A 36 5.85 -7.66 -3.64
N LEU A 37 5.18 -7.62 -2.47
CA LEU A 37 5.23 -6.46 -1.55
C LEU A 37 6.35 -6.58 -0.52
N VAL A 38 6.70 -7.78 -0.12
CA VAL A 38 7.70 -8.01 0.93
C VAL A 38 9.06 -7.44 0.51
N GLY A 39 9.71 -6.71 1.42
CA GLY A 39 11.02 -6.10 1.21
C GLY A 39 11.06 -4.60 1.48
N LEU A 40 12.21 -4.01 1.14
CA LEU A 40 12.56 -2.62 1.40
C LEU A 40 12.18 -1.71 0.23
N TRP A 41 11.37 -0.69 0.52
CA TRP A 41 10.84 0.27 -0.45
C TRP A 41 11.21 1.69 -0.05
N THR A 42 12.04 2.36 -0.85
CA THR A 42 12.44 3.74 -0.63
C THR A 42 11.51 4.70 -1.37
N LEU A 43 10.97 5.69 -0.66
CA LEU A 43 10.08 6.69 -1.23
C LEU A 43 10.87 7.63 -2.15
N GLU A 44 10.54 7.63 -3.44
CA GLU A 44 11.18 8.50 -4.44
C GLU A 44 10.36 9.74 -4.78
N LYS A 45 9.04 9.65 -4.71
CA LYS A 45 8.15 10.73 -5.15
C LYS A 45 6.79 10.66 -4.46
N VAL A 46 6.26 11.82 -4.13
CA VAL A 46 4.88 12.01 -3.65
C VAL A 46 4.16 12.92 -4.63
N ALA A 47 2.93 12.58 -5.00
CA ALA A 47 2.14 13.36 -5.95
C ALA A 47 0.72 13.60 -5.44
N TYR A 48 0.23 14.81 -5.68
CA TYR A 48 -1.15 15.19 -5.41
C TYR A 48 -1.65 16.12 -6.52
N LYS A 49 -2.74 15.73 -7.20
CA LYS A 49 -3.24 16.43 -8.40
C LYS A 49 -2.10 16.67 -9.43
N LYS A 50 -1.78 17.93 -9.73
CA LYS A 50 -0.71 18.32 -10.66
C LYS A 50 0.66 18.49 -9.97
N LEU A 51 0.70 18.50 -8.63
CA LEU A 51 1.92 18.66 -7.86
C LEU A 51 2.64 17.32 -7.72
N LYS A 52 3.95 17.33 -7.95
CA LYS A 52 4.84 16.17 -7.81
C LYS A 52 6.11 16.62 -7.11
N ILE A 53 6.43 15.96 -6.00
CA ILE A 53 7.51 16.37 -5.11
C ILE A 53 8.43 15.17 -4.90
N ASN A 54 9.73 15.42 -5.00
CA ASN A 54 10.73 14.46 -4.59
C ASN A 54 10.96 14.63 -3.08
N PRO A 55 10.79 13.60 -2.23
CA PRO A 55 11.04 13.68 -0.78
C PRO A 55 12.47 14.08 -0.43
N THR A 56 13.42 14.02 -1.37
CA THR A 56 14.79 14.50 -1.16
C THR A 56 14.95 16.01 -1.31
N SER A 57 13.94 16.75 -1.78
CA SER A 57 14.09 18.19 -2.04
C SER A 57 14.11 19.02 -0.75
N THR A 58 12.98 19.09 -0.03
CA THR A 58 12.82 19.81 1.24
C THR A 58 11.60 19.25 1.98
N GLN A 59 11.64 19.25 3.32
CA GLN A 59 10.51 18.84 4.16
C GLN A 59 9.30 19.78 3.94
N GLU A 60 9.54 21.08 3.80
CA GLU A 60 8.50 22.11 3.60
C GLU A 60 7.64 21.81 2.37
N ASN A 61 8.24 21.39 1.27
CA ASN A 61 7.51 20.99 0.06
C ASN A 61 6.54 19.83 0.35
N LEU A 62 6.95 18.84 1.15
CA LEU A 62 6.05 17.75 1.56
C LEU A 62 4.92 18.26 2.45
N VAL A 63 5.23 19.14 3.40
CA VAL A 63 4.23 19.76 4.28
C VAL A 63 3.17 20.48 3.44
N ASP A 64 3.57 21.29 2.47
CA ASP A 64 2.62 22.04 1.63
C ASP A 64 1.75 21.12 0.77
N LEU A 65 2.31 20.01 0.27
CA LEU A 65 1.52 19.00 -0.45
C LEU A 65 0.49 18.35 0.46
N PHE A 66 0.86 17.98 1.69
CA PHE A 66 -0.07 17.37 2.64
C PHE A 66 -1.12 18.37 3.13
N LYS A 67 -0.77 19.63 3.37
CA LYS A 67 -1.74 20.71 3.64
C LYS A 67 -2.75 20.82 2.51
N ALA A 68 -2.28 20.86 1.26
CA ALA A 68 -3.17 20.91 0.10
C ALA A 68 -4.07 19.66 0.00
N ALA A 69 -3.55 18.47 0.30
CA ALA A 69 -4.33 17.24 0.27
C ALA A 69 -5.41 17.21 1.36
N LEU A 70 -5.03 17.50 2.61
CA LEU A 70 -5.91 17.55 3.78
C LEU A 70 -6.95 18.67 3.69
N TYR A 71 -6.58 19.86 3.21
CA TYR A 71 -7.55 20.94 3.03
C TYR A 71 -8.69 20.58 2.07
N ASN A 72 -8.39 19.75 1.06
CA ASN A 72 -9.39 19.26 0.11
C ASN A 72 -10.31 18.16 0.68
N THR A 73 -10.04 17.63 1.88
CA THR A 73 -10.96 16.71 2.56
C THR A 73 -11.98 17.43 3.44
N LEU A 74 -11.76 18.72 3.75
CA LEU A 74 -12.70 19.53 4.52
C LEU A 74 -13.91 19.96 3.68
N ASN A 75 -15.05 20.10 4.35
CA ASN A 75 -16.20 20.79 3.78
C ASN A 75 -16.07 22.32 3.92
N ASN A 76 -16.90 23.07 3.19
CA ASN A 76 -16.85 24.54 3.16
C ASN A 76 -17.00 25.20 4.54
N LYS A 77 -17.71 24.59 5.49
CA LYS A 77 -17.85 25.13 6.85
C LYS A 77 -16.57 24.96 7.64
N GLN A 78 -15.96 23.78 7.58
CA GLN A 78 -14.71 23.46 8.28
C GLN A 78 -13.54 24.31 7.77
N GLN A 79 -13.50 24.63 6.49
CA GLN A 79 -12.45 25.48 5.89
C GLN A 79 -12.41 26.91 6.45
N LEU A 80 -13.47 27.35 7.14
CA LEU A 80 -13.56 28.68 7.75
C LEU A 80 -13.27 28.66 9.26
N VAL A 81 -13.03 27.48 9.84
CA VAL A 81 -12.77 27.30 11.27
C VAL A 81 -11.26 27.22 11.50
N VAL A 82 -10.71 28.15 12.28
CA VAL A 82 -9.27 28.24 12.56
C VAL A 82 -8.74 26.97 13.20
N GLU A 83 -9.47 26.39 14.16
CA GLU A 83 -9.09 25.16 14.86
C GLU A 83 -8.91 23.97 13.88
N GLU A 84 -9.79 23.85 12.89
CA GLU A 84 -9.70 22.81 11.85
C GLU A 84 -8.45 23.01 10.96
N LEU A 85 -8.09 24.26 10.68
CA LEU A 85 -6.90 24.59 9.91
C LEU A 85 -5.62 24.28 10.71
N ASP A 86 -5.61 24.53 12.01
CA ASP A 86 -4.48 24.22 12.88
C ASP A 86 -4.28 22.70 13.01
N LEU A 87 -5.37 21.94 13.15
CA LEU A 87 -5.32 20.47 13.13
C LEU A 87 -4.74 19.94 11.81
N ILE A 88 -5.13 20.52 10.67
CA ILE A 88 -4.56 20.16 9.36
C ILE A 88 -3.07 20.47 9.29
N ASN A 89 -2.66 21.65 9.77
CA ASN A 89 -1.26 22.06 9.75
C ASN A 89 -0.40 21.11 10.59
N ALA A 90 -0.88 20.72 11.78
CA ALA A 90 -0.24 19.72 12.63
C ALA A 90 -0.15 18.37 11.92
N LYS A 91 -1.25 17.87 11.37
CA LYS A 91 -1.27 16.56 10.68
C LYS A 91 -0.40 16.53 9.42
N ALA A 92 -0.36 17.63 8.67
CA ALA A 92 0.54 17.76 7.52
C ALA A 92 2.02 17.68 7.94
N GLY A 93 2.36 18.31 9.07
CA GLY A 93 3.67 18.20 9.70
C GLY A 93 4.03 16.76 10.08
N GLU A 94 3.11 16.05 10.74
CA GLU A 94 3.28 14.64 11.11
C GLU A 94 3.51 13.75 9.87
N LEU A 95 2.68 13.89 8.84
CA LEU A 95 2.83 13.10 7.60
C LEU A 95 4.14 13.40 6.89
N ALA A 96 4.57 14.66 6.84
CA ALA A 96 5.87 15.03 6.29
C ALA A 96 7.01 14.42 7.13
N HIS A 97 6.89 14.45 8.45
CA HIS A 97 7.86 13.84 9.36
C HIS A 97 7.99 12.34 9.16
N LEU A 98 6.85 11.65 8.98
CA LEU A 98 6.78 10.22 8.73
C LEU A 98 7.39 9.81 7.39
N LEU A 99 7.27 10.66 6.36
CA LEU A 99 7.58 10.29 4.98
C LEU A 99 8.85 10.92 4.41
N TYR A 100 9.45 11.90 5.10
CA TYR A 100 10.65 12.57 4.62
C TYR A 100 11.84 11.61 4.47
N GLN A 101 12.30 11.44 3.23
CA GLN A 101 13.37 10.50 2.86
C GLN A 101 13.16 9.11 3.47
N SER A 102 11.91 8.64 3.44
CA SER A 102 11.50 7.42 4.13
C SER A 102 11.79 6.15 3.33
N THR A 103 11.99 5.06 4.07
CA THR A 103 11.99 3.69 3.56
C THR A 103 11.03 2.86 4.40
N ILE A 104 10.13 2.12 3.75
CA ILE A 104 9.23 1.17 4.39
C ILE A 104 9.69 -0.26 4.09
N ASP A 105 9.70 -1.08 5.13
CA ASP A 105 10.09 -2.49 5.08
C ASP A 105 8.86 -3.35 5.38
N PHE A 106 8.33 -4.07 4.39
CA PHE A 106 7.21 -4.98 4.57
C PHE A 106 7.73 -6.39 4.84
N GLN A 107 7.30 -6.98 5.96
CA GLN A 107 7.75 -8.29 6.41
C GLN A 107 6.73 -9.38 6.06
N VAL A 108 7.21 -10.63 5.97
CA VAL A 108 6.38 -11.81 5.65
C VAL A 108 5.30 -12.07 6.72
N ASN A 109 5.59 -11.71 7.98
CA ASN A 109 4.68 -11.86 9.11
C ASN A 109 3.60 -10.76 9.19
N ARG A 110 3.43 -9.96 8.14
CA ARG A 110 2.49 -8.83 8.08
C ARG A 110 2.83 -7.63 8.95
N ALA A 111 4.03 -7.59 9.55
CA ALA A 111 4.55 -6.37 10.15
C ALA A 111 5.15 -5.44 9.07
N PHE A 112 5.17 -4.14 9.34
CA PHE A 112 5.99 -3.22 8.57
C PHE A 112 6.77 -2.27 9.48
N TYR A 113 7.88 -1.76 8.95
CA TYR A 113 8.70 -0.75 9.64
C TYR A 113 8.95 0.41 8.70
N ASN A 114 8.61 1.62 9.14
CA ASN A 114 8.91 2.85 8.43
C ASN A 114 10.10 3.55 9.08
N ARG A 115 11.10 3.86 8.27
CA ARG A 115 12.30 4.60 8.66
C ARG A 115 12.29 5.91 7.90
N SER A 116 12.03 7.02 8.59
CA SER A 116 12.23 8.37 8.07
C SER A 116 13.48 8.96 8.68
N LYS A 117 14.14 9.85 7.93
CA LYS A 117 15.34 10.55 8.41
C LYS A 117 15.06 11.46 9.61
N LEU A 118 13.81 11.87 9.81
CA LEU A 118 13.42 12.75 10.91
C LEU A 118 12.93 11.98 12.15
N LEU A 119 12.71 10.66 12.04
CA LEU A 119 12.32 9.85 13.18
C LEU A 119 13.55 9.38 13.96
N GLU A 120 13.53 9.51 15.28
CA GLU A 120 14.58 8.99 16.17
C GLU A 120 14.64 7.46 16.16
N ARG A 121 13.47 6.82 15.99
CA ARG A 121 13.32 5.37 15.90
C ARG A 121 12.33 5.01 14.78
N PRO A 122 12.47 3.83 14.15
CA PRO A 122 11.48 3.36 13.19
C PRO A 122 10.09 3.29 13.84
N THR A 123 9.07 3.74 13.13
CA THR A 123 7.67 3.50 13.49
C THR A 123 7.21 2.20 12.86
N SER A 124 6.42 1.42 13.61
CA SER A 124 5.97 0.10 13.18
C SER A 124 4.44 0.00 13.09
N GLY A 125 3.99 -1.10 12.53
CA GLY A 125 2.57 -1.43 12.45
C GLY A 125 2.34 -2.77 11.77
N GLU A 126 1.07 -3.05 11.50
CA GLU A 126 0.62 -4.25 10.80
C GLU A 126 -0.06 -3.87 9.48
N TYR A 127 0.04 -4.75 8.49
CA TYR A 127 -0.62 -4.56 7.21
C TYR A 127 -1.41 -5.77 6.76
N LEU A 128 -2.47 -5.51 6.00
CA LEU A 128 -3.29 -6.53 5.35
C LEU A 128 -3.41 -6.22 3.86
N LEU A 129 -3.16 -7.23 3.04
CA LEU A 129 -3.40 -7.19 1.61
C LEU A 129 -4.71 -7.89 1.27
N ASP A 130 -5.58 -7.16 0.56
CA ASP A 130 -6.83 -7.68 0.00
C ASP A 130 -6.94 -7.25 -1.46
N GLY A 131 -6.48 -8.12 -2.35
CA GLY A 131 -6.37 -7.85 -3.78
C GLY A 131 -5.53 -6.60 -4.07
N LYS A 132 -6.15 -5.53 -4.59
CA LYS A 132 -5.47 -4.25 -4.89
C LYS A 132 -5.57 -3.22 -3.77
N LYS A 133 -5.97 -3.63 -2.56
CA LYS A 133 -6.02 -2.77 -1.38
C LYS A 133 -4.95 -3.22 -0.38
N LEU A 134 -4.26 -2.23 0.17
CA LEU A 134 -3.33 -2.36 1.27
C LEU A 134 -3.91 -1.58 2.45
N PHE A 135 -4.25 -2.29 3.51
CA PHE A 135 -4.64 -1.70 4.78
C PHE A 135 -3.42 -1.67 5.70
N MET A 136 -3.16 -0.53 6.32
CA MET A 136 -2.06 -0.36 7.26
C MET A 136 -2.59 0.22 8.57
N GLU A 137 -2.25 -0.42 9.67
CA GLU A 137 -2.53 0.05 11.02
C GLU A 137 -1.20 0.29 11.72
N TRP A 138 -0.97 1.55 12.10
CA TRP A 138 0.26 1.97 12.79
C TRP A 138 0.17 1.64 14.28
N GLU A 139 1.32 1.56 14.95
CA GLU A 139 1.41 1.44 16.41
C GLU A 139 0.71 2.59 17.17
N THR A 140 0.48 3.73 16.51
CA THR A 140 -0.31 4.87 17.02
C THR A 140 -1.82 4.68 16.88
N ALA A 141 -2.27 3.52 16.40
CA ALA A 141 -3.65 3.19 16.02
C ALA A 141 -4.20 3.99 14.82
N ASP A 142 -3.37 4.79 14.14
CA ASP A 142 -3.75 5.40 12.86
C ASP A 142 -3.96 4.31 11.80
N LYS A 143 -5.04 4.43 11.02
CA LYS A 143 -5.39 3.48 9.97
C LYS A 143 -5.41 4.16 8.62
N TYR A 144 -4.70 3.58 7.65
CA TYR A 144 -4.66 4.08 6.28
C TYR A 144 -5.03 2.97 5.31
N THR A 145 -5.80 3.33 4.30
CA THR A 145 -6.14 2.43 3.20
C THR A 145 -5.51 2.96 1.93
N TYR A 146 -4.75 2.11 1.26
CA TYR A 146 -4.11 2.40 -0.01
C TYR A 146 -4.66 1.51 -1.12
N LYS A 147 -4.83 2.09 -2.30
CA LYS A 147 -5.00 1.34 -3.55
C LYS A 147 -3.62 1.12 -4.18
N ILE A 148 -3.27 -0.14 -4.44
CA ILE A 148 -2.08 -0.51 -5.20
C ILE A 148 -2.35 -0.21 -6.67
N LEU A 149 -1.66 0.78 -7.22
CA LEU A 149 -1.73 1.15 -8.63
C LEU A 149 -0.74 0.33 -9.47
N LYS A 150 0.43 0.02 -8.91
CA LYS A 150 1.48 -0.77 -9.54
C LYS A 150 2.31 -1.46 -8.47
N ILE A 151 2.66 -2.72 -8.70
CA ILE A 151 3.61 -3.48 -7.90
C ILE A 151 4.35 -4.45 -8.82
N ASN A 152 5.68 -4.44 -8.77
CA ASN A 152 6.58 -5.37 -9.45
C ASN A 152 7.91 -5.43 -8.69
N ALA A 153 8.94 -6.10 -9.23
CA ALA A 153 10.22 -6.28 -8.55
C ALA A 153 10.99 -4.98 -8.22
N SER A 154 10.67 -3.86 -8.86
CA SER A 154 11.41 -2.60 -8.69
C SER A 154 10.58 -1.39 -8.31
N GLU A 155 9.26 -1.44 -8.46
CA GLU A 155 8.38 -0.30 -8.27
C GLU A 155 7.11 -0.69 -7.51
N LEU A 156 6.79 0.13 -6.51
CA LEU A 156 5.54 0.09 -5.77
C LEU A 156 4.90 1.47 -5.85
N VAL A 157 3.65 1.53 -6.32
CA VAL A 157 2.88 2.77 -6.42
C VAL A 157 1.58 2.61 -5.66
N LEU A 158 1.46 3.38 -4.59
CA LEU A 158 0.31 3.39 -3.69
C LEU A 158 -0.47 4.69 -3.86
N LYS A 159 -1.80 4.61 -3.82
CA LYS A 159 -2.66 5.78 -3.75
C LYS A 159 -3.47 5.74 -2.46
N ASP A 160 -3.33 6.77 -1.63
CA ASP A 160 -4.17 6.97 -0.46
C ASP A 160 -5.64 7.08 -0.89
N VAL A 161 -6.51 6.28 -0.27
CA VAL A 161 -7.93 6.26 -0.61
C VAL A 161 -8.63 7.53 -0.15
N ASP A 162 -8.21 8.14 0.95
CA ASP A 162 -8.89 9.29 1.54
C ASP A 162 -8.26 10.59 1.03
N LEU A 163 -6.95 10.74 1.18
CA LEU A 163 -6.20 11.93 0.77
C LEU A 163 -5.99 12.02 -0.74
N LYS A 164 -6.14 10.92 -1.48
CA LYS A 164 -5.86 10.80 -2.92
C LYS A 164 -4.41 11.10 -3.32
N VAL A 165 -3.50 11.17 -2.35
CA VAL A 165 -2.05 11.31 -2.56
C VAL A 165 -1.50 10.01 -3.14
N ILE A 166 -0.54 10.11 -4.06
CA ILE A 166 0.13 8.97 -4.69
C ILE A 166 1.59 8.94 -4.24
N TYR A 167 2.00 7.80 -3.72
CA TYR A 167 3.35 7.51 -3.27
C TYR A 167 4.02 6.57 -4.27
N TYR A 168 5.22 6.94 -4.71
CA TYR A 168 6.04 6.15 -5.62
C TYR A 168 7.27 5.69 -4.86
N TYR A 169 7.41 4.38 -4.73
CA TYR A 169 8.55 3.74 -4.11
C TYR A 169 9.33 2.94 -5.14
N LYS A 170 10.63 2.80 -4.89
CA LYS A 170 11.47 1.81 -5.55
C LYS A 170 12.06 0.84 -4.55
N THR A 171 12.31 -0.39 -4.99
CA THR A 171 13.17 -1.26 -4.20
C THR A 171 14.57 -0.68 -4.17
N LYS A 172 15.20 -0.72 -3.01
CA LYS A 172 16.62 -0.39 -2.91
C LYS A 172 17.38 -1.46 -3.72
N ALA A 173 18.01 -1.07 -4.82
CA ALA A 173 19.03 -1.92 -5.42
C ALA A 173 20.20 -1.98 -4.43
N ASP A 174 20.58 -3.19 -4.04
CA ASP A 174 21.80 -3.42 -3.25
C ASP A 174 23.05 -2.91 -3.98
#